data_AF-A0A9W7EP96-F1
#
_entry.id   AF-A0A9W7EP96-F1
#
_cell.length_a   1.000
_cell.length_b   1.000
_cell.length_c   1.000
_cell.angle_alpha   90.00
_cell.angle_beta   90.00
_cell.angle_gamma   90.00
#
_symmetry.space_group_name_H-M   'P 1'
#
loop_
_entity.id
_entity.type
_entity.pdbx_description
1 polymer ?
#
loop_
_entity_poly.entity_id
_entity_poly.type
_entity_poly.pdbx_seq_one_letter_code
_entity_poly.pdbx_strand_id
1 'polypeptide(L)'
;MVRSAVKALGGEKPVIMGRGYLTQRHYTGSNYIEIDVDISSSKVARSIAGTILKRSDVIVIDEGFIIEGRDESELPERLLCGGRFVHSKVERLASEMGEGDITIEDDDSVISTEDEEET
;
A
#
# COMPACT_ATOMS: atom_id res chain seq x y z
N MET A 1 -12.98 16.41 1.17
CA MET A 1 -13.29 15.07 1.72
C MET A 1 -12.21 14.06 1.36
N VAL A 2 -11.91 13.82 0.07
CA VAL A 2 -10.92 12.81 -0.38
C VAL A 2 -9.48 13.08 0.12
N ARG A 3 -8.99 14.33 0.04
CA ARG A 3 -7.63 14.68 0.49
C ARG A 3 -7.39 14.41 1.98
N SER A 4 -8.38 14.68 2.84
CA SER A 4 -8.28 14.42 4.28
C SER A 4 -8.20 12.91 4.57
N ALA A 5 -8.92 12.09 3.80
CA ALA A 5 -8.82 10.64 3.90
C ALA A 5 -7.44 10.15 3.46
N VAL A 6 -6.92 10.57 2.30
CA VAL A 6 -5.56 10.20 1.84
C VAL A 6 -4.49 10.53 2.89
N LYS A 7 -4.60 11.71 3.51
CA LYS A 7 -3.68 12.13 4.57
C LYS A 7 -3.80 11.26 5.83
N ALA A 8 -5.03 10.96 6.27
CA ALA A 8 -5.27 10.10 7.44
C ALA A 8 -4.77 8.66 7.23
N LEU A 9 -4.79 8.19 5.98
CA LEU A 9 -4.30 6.86 5.59
C LEU A 9 -2.78 6.82 5.34
N GLY A 10 -2.07 7.93 5.57
CA GLY A 10 -0.61 7.98 5.43
C GLY A 10 -0.12 8.08 3.98
N GLY A 11 -0.99 8.35 3.00
CA GLY A 11 -0.64 8.32 1.57
C GLY A 11 0.35 9.40 1.09
N GLU A 12 0.76 10.32 1.96
CA GLU A 12 1.79 11.34 1.68
C GLU A 12 3.10 11.09 2.46
N LYS A 13 3.15 10.06 3.31
CA LYS A 13 4.33 9.70 4.09
C LYS A 13 5.01 8.47 3.45
N PRO A 14 6.31 8.55 3.11
CA PRO A 14 7.08 7.36 2.75
C PRO A 14 6.99 6.32 3.86
N VAL A 15 6.84 5.06 3.48
CA VAL A 15 6.74 3.95 4.43
C VAL A 15 7.82 2.92 4.17
N ILE A 16 8.38 2.38 5.25
CA ILE A 16 9.30 1.24 5.17
C ILE A 16 8.49 -0.04 5.14
N MET A 17 8.55 -0.72 4.01
CA MET A 17 8.00 -2.05 3.82
C MET A 17 8.77 -3.06 4.70
N GLY A 18 8.06 -4.03 5.30
CA GLY A 18 8.70 -5.10 6.08
C GLY A 18 8.84 -4.86 7.58
N ARG A 19 8.26 -3.79 8.13
CA ARG A 19 8.16 -3.56 9.59
C ARG A 19 7.11 -4.42 10.31
N GLY A 20 6.58 -5.46 9.65
CA GLY A 20 5.68 -6.44 10.26
C GLY A 20 4.19 -6.09 10.24
N TYR A 21 3.79 -4.92 9.73
CA TYR A 21 2.36 -4.56 9.57
C TYR A 21 1.65 -5.38 8.49
N LEU A 22 2.40 -5.85 7.50
CA LEU A 22 1.93 -6.71 6.42
C LEU A 22 2.82 -7.94 6.33
N THR A 23 2.21 -9.08 6.02
CA THR A 23 2.95 -10.30 5.71
C THR A 23 3.63 -10.11 4.36
N GLN A 24 4.92 -10.39 4.33
CA GLN A 24 5.74 -10.21 3.13
C GLN A 24 6.59 -11.44 2.89
N ARG A 25 6.66 -11.85 1.63
CA ARG A 25 7.52 -12.92 1.16
C ARG A 25 8.55 -12.33 0.22
N HIS A 26 9.81 -12.65 0.47
CA HIS A 26 10.95 -12.15 -0.29
C HIS A 26 11.58 -13.30 -1.05
N TYR A 27 11.78 -13.11 -2.34
CA TYR A 27 12.46 -14.08 -3.20
C TYR A 27 13.61 -13.38 -3.91
N THR A 28 14.77 -14.03 -3.92
CA THR A 28 15.96 -13.51 -4.59
C THR A 28 16.45 -14.52 -5.60
N GLY A 29 16.55 -14.10 -6.86
CA GLY A 29 17.17 -14.87 -7.93
C GLY A 29 18.52 -14.29 -8.35
N SER A 30 19.08 -14.83 -9.44
CA SER A 30 20.37 -14.38 -9.98
C SER A 30 20.39 -12.91 -10.43
N ASN A 31 19.24 -12.35 -10.78
CA ASN A 31 19.11 -11.03 -11.39
C ASN A 31 17.79 -10.33 -11.02
N TYR A 32 17.11 -10.78 -9.96
CA TYR A 32 15.87 -10.17 -9.52
C TYR A 32 15.68 -10.30 -8.01
N ILE A 33 14.90 -9.37 -7.47
CA ILE A 33 14.29 -9.45 -6.14
C ILE A 33 12.79 -9.32 -6.38
N GLU A 34 12.03 -10.21 -5.75
CA GLU A 34 10.57 -10.19 -5.75
C GLU A 34 10.10 -10.01 -4.31
N ILE A 35 9.15 -9.09 -4.13
CA ILE A 35 8.53 -8.78 -2.85
C ILE A 35 7.03 -8.99 -3.04
N ASP A 36 6.53 -10.09 -2.49
CA ASP A 36 5.09 -10.37 -2.41
C ASP A 36 4.55 -9.78 -1.11
N VAL A 37 3.56 -8.90 -1.23
CA VAL A 37 2.98 -8.15 -0.11
C VAL A 37 1.51 -8.54 0.03
N ASP A 38 1.18 -9.22 1.12
CA ASP A 38 -0.18 -9.64 1.40
C ASP A 38 -0.96 -8.54 2.13
N ILE A 39 -1.68 -7.72 1.36
CA ILE A 39 -2.57 -6.66 1.89
C ILE A 39 -3.67 -7.24 2.79
N SER A 40 -4.08 -8.49 2.52
CA SER A 40 -5.11 -9.16 3.29
C SER A 40 -4.63 -9.54 4.70
N SER A 41 -3.34 -9.42 5.03
CA SER A 41 -2.85 -9.78 6.36
C SER A 41 -3.12 -8.73 7.44
N SER A 42 -3.56 -7.52 7.09
CA SER A 42 -3.81 -6.41 8.03
C SER A 42 -5.24 -5.90 7.96
N LYS A 43 -5.92 -5.80 9.11
CA LYS A 43 -7.28 -5.23 9.20
C LYS A 43 -7.32 -3.80 8.65
N VAL A 44 -6.35 -2.97 9.05
CA VAL A 44 -6.25 -1.57 8.61
C VAL A 44 -6.02 -1.51 7.11
N ALA A 45 -5.09 -2.31 6.57
CA ALA A 45 -4.79 -2.30 5.14
C ALA A 45 -5.98 -2.80 4.30
N ARG A 46 -6.71 -3.82 4.75
CA ARG A 46 -7.94 -4.29 4.08
C ARG A 46 -9.01 -3.20 4.00
N SER A 47 -9.24 -2.48 5.10
CA SER A 47 -10.23 -1.38 5.14
C SER A 47 -9.84 -0.24 4.18
N ILE A 48 -8.56 0.14 4.18
CA ILE A 48 -8.00 1.13 3.26
C ILE A 48 -8.17 0.69 1.80
N ALA A 49 -7.78 -0.53 1.48
CA ALA A 49 -7.88 -1.09 0.14
C ALA A 49 -9.34 -1.10 -0.33
N GLY A 50 -10.28 -1.58 0.48
CA GLY A 50 -11.72 -1.57 0.15
C GLY A 50 -12.24 -0.17 -0.17
N THR A 51 -11.78 0.85 0.57
CA THR A 51 -12.16 2.24 0.33
C THR A 51 -11.59 2.79 -0.98
N ILE A 52 -10.30 2.56 -1.24
CA ILE A 52 -9.61 3.03 -2.44
C ILE A 52 -10.16 2.34 -3.69
N LEU A 53 -10.39 1.02 -3.63
CA LEU A 53 -10.86 0.21 -4.76
C LEU A 53 -12.23 0.68 -5.25
N LYS A 54 -13.16 1.01 -4.34
CA LYS A 54 -14.50 1.56 -4.66
C LYS A 54 -14.47 2.93 -5.38
N ARG A 55 -13.34 3.64 -5.35
CA ARG A 55 -13.16 4.98 -5.95
C ARG A 55 -11.95 5.03 -6.89
N SER A 56 -11.46 3.86 -7.30
CA SER A 56 -10.23 3.72 -8.08
C SER A 56 -10.33 4.36 -9.48
N ASP A 57 -11.55 4.58 -9.96
CA ASP A 57 -11.91 5.24 -11.21
C ASP A 57 -11.70 6.76 -11.22
N VAL A 58 -11.54 7.40 -10.04
CA VAL A 58 -11.39 8.86 -9.91
C VAL A 58 -10.10 9.29 -9.22
N ILE A 59 -9.21 8.34 -8.90
CA ILE A 59 -7.92 8.62 -8.26
C ILE A 59 -6.77 8.55 -9.26
N VAL A 60 -5.75 9.37 -9.01
CA VAL A 60 -4.44 9.29 -9.63
C VAL A 60 -3.43 9.10 -8.51
N ILE A 61 -2.62 8.04 -8.60
CA ILE A 61 -1.60 7.70 -7.60
C ILE A 61 -0.23 7.77 -8.28
N ASP A 62 0.71 8.46 -7.65
CA ASP A 62 2.12 8.47 -8.00
C ASP A 62 2.89 7.71 -6.91
N GLU A 63 3.44 6.55 -7.25
CA GLU A 63 4.17 5.69 -6.32
C GLU A 63 5.64 5.59 -6.76
N GLY A 64 6.56 5.61 -5.79
CA GLY A 64 7.99 5.46 -6.02
C GLY A 64 8.61 4.47 -5.04
N PHE A 65 9.46 3.57 -5.54
CA PHE A 65 10.15 2.57 -4.73
C PHE A 65 11.63 2.91 -4.61
N ILE A 66 12.13 2.87 -3.39
CA ILE A 66 13.52 3.10 -3.02
C ILE A 66 14.01 1.94 -2.16
N ILE A 67 15.33 1.71 -2.14
CA ILE A 67 15.97 0.96 -1.06
C ILE A 67 16.53 2.00 -0.08
N GLU A 68 16.11 1.92 1.18
CA GLU A 68 16.62 2.75 2.27
C GLU A 68 18.12 2.49 2.46
N GLY A 69 18.92 3.55 2.42
CA GLY A 69 20.32 3.51 2.86
C GLY A 69 20.42 3.96 4.33
N ARG A 70 21.09 3.18 5.17
CA ARG A 70 21.18 3.40 6.63
C ARG A 70 22.55 3.86 7.10
N ASP A 71 23.60 3.67 6.32
CA ASP A 71 24.97 4.02 6.68
C ASP A 71 25.75 4.59 5.48
N GLU A 72 26.78 5.40 5.73
CA GLU A 72 27.62 6.00 4.67
C GLU A 72 28.40 4.97 3.85
N SER A 73 28.63 3.77 4.40
CA SER A 73 29.25 2.65 3.68
C SER A 73 28.29 1.94 2.71
N GLU A 74 26.99 2.17 2.83
CA GLU A 74 25.98 1.62 1.93
C GLU A 74 25.90 2.42 0.62
N LEU A 75 25.26 1.82 -0.40
CA LEU A 75 25.00 2.55 -1.64
C LEU A 75 24.04 3.72 -1.37
N PRO A 76 24.19 4.85 -2.10
CA PRO A 76 23.33 6.00 -1.90
C PRO A 76 21.87 5.65 -2.18
N GLU A 77 20.95 6.14 -1.35
CA GLU A 77 19.51 6.02 -1.58
C GLU A 77 19.12 6.66 -2.91
N ARG A 78 18.44 5.88 -3.76
CA ARG A 78 18.01 6.28 -5.11
C ARG A 78 16.67 5.64 -5.44
N LEU A 79 15.85 6.37 -6.20
CA LEU A 79 14.62 5.84 -6.79
C LEU A 79 14.97 4.68 -7.73
N LEU A 80 14.45 3.50 -7.43
CA LEU A 80 14.62 2.32 -8.26
C LEU A 80 13.64 2.32 -9.41
N CYS A 81 12.38 2.59 -9.10
CA CYS A 81 11.31 2.70 -10.08
C CYS A 81 10.19 3.57 -9.53
N GLY A 82 9.34 4.03 -10.44
CA GLY A 82 8.11 4.72 -10.10
C GLY A 82 7.03 4.44 -11.13
N GLY A 83 5.79 4.57 -10.70
CA GLY A 83 4.62 4.31 -11.53
C GLY A 83 3.53 5.32 -11.22
N ARG A 84 2.78 5.69 -12.26
CA ARG A 84 1.55 6.45 -12.12
C ARG A 84 0.37 5.55 -12.46
N PHE A 85 -0.58 5.45 -11.54
CA PHE A 85 -1.86 4.80 -11.75
C PHE A 85 -2.91 5.87 -12.01
N VAL A 86 -3.66 5.76 -13.12
CA VAL A 86 -4.62 6.79 -13.55
C VAL A 86 -5.98 6.15 -13.74
N HIS A 87 -6.96 6.53 -12.91
CA HIS A 87 -8.37 6.15 -13.07
C HIS A 87 -8.53 4.63 -13.27
N SER A 88 -7.76 3.85 -12.52
CA SER A 88 -7.68 2.40 -12.67
C SER A 88 -8.99 1.77 -12.20
N LYS A 89 -9.87 1.35 -13.12
CA LYS A 89 -11.10 0.64 -12.76
C LYS A 89 -10.81 -0.79 -12.33
N VAL A 90 -10.60 -1.01 -11.03
CA VAL A 90 -10.22 -2.34 -10.51
C VAL A 90 -11.41 -3.32 -10.46
N GLU A 91 -12.64 -2.82 -10.48
CA GLU A 91 -13.89 -3.61 -10.47
C GLU A 91 -13.93 -4.68 -11.59
N ARG A 92 -13.34 -4.39 -12.75
CA ARG A 92 -13.31 -5.32 -13.88
C ARG A 92 -12.39 -6.51 -13.64
N LEU A 93 -11.28 -6.32 -12.93
CA LEU A 93 -10.30 -7.36 -12.63
C LEU A 93 -10.84 -8.31 -11.54
N ALA A 94 -11.58 -7.79 -10.57
CA ALA A 94 -12.22 -8.61 -9.54
C ALA A 94 -13.29 -9.57 -10.11
N SER A 95 -13.92 -9.23 -11.25
CA SER A 95 -14.86 -10.13 -11.92
C SER A 95 -14.17 -11.27 -12.71
N GLU A 96 -12.89 -11.11 -13.03
CA GLU A 96 -12.08 -12.11 -13.74
C GLU A 96 -11.35 -13.06 -12.78
N MET A 97 -11.15 -12.63 -11.53
CA MET A 97 -10.64 -13.44 -10.42
C MET A 97 -11.83 -14.02 -9.66
N GLY A 98 -12.18 -15.29 -9.90
CA GLY A 98 -13.42 -15.92 -9.43
C GLY A 98 -13.81 -15.61 -7.97
N GLU A 99 -15.14 -15.53 -7.73
CA GLU A 99 -15.79 -15.25 -6.44
C GLU A 99 -15.13 -16.02 -5.28
N GLY A 100 -14.28 -15.36 -4.51
CA GLY A 100 -13.61 -16.03 -3.40
C GLY A 100 -12.89 -15.13 -2.40
N ASP A 101 -12.29 -14.00 -2.81
CA ASP A 101 -11.20 -13.45 -1.99
C ASP A 101 -11.33 -12.00 -1.50
N ILE A 102 -12.43 -11.30 -1.80
CA ILE A 102 -12.67 -9.97 -1.19
C ILE A 102 -14.15 -9.81 -0.84
N THR A 103 -14.54 -10.33 0.33
CA THR A 103 -15.75 -9.84 0.99
C THR A 103 -15.41 -8.48 1.63
N ILE A 104 -15.81 -7.38 0.98
CA ILE A 104 -15.75 -6.06 1.60
C ILE A 104 -16.89 -6.00 2.61
N GLU A 105 -16.61 -6.40 3.85
CA GLU A 105 -17.48 -6.05 4.98
C GLU A 105 -17.33 -4.54 5.19
N ASP A 106 -18.45 -3.81 5.12
CA ASP A 106 -18.49 -2.38 5.41
C ASP A 106 -18.22 -2.17 6.91
N ASP A 107 -16.94 -2.07 7.29
CA ASP A 107 -16.54 -1.59 8.61
C ASP A 107 -16.60 -0.06 8.61
N ASP A 108 -17.78 0.48 8.95
CA ASP A 108 -18.05 1.91 9.13
C ASP A 108 -17.33 2.53 10.35
N SER A 109 -16.37 1.83 10.97
CA SER A 109 -15.57 2.40 12.05
C SER A 109 -14.60 3.46 11.50
N VAL A 110 -14.92 4.71 11.81
CA VAL A 110 -14.06 5.88 11.61
C VAL A 110 -12.71 5.59 12.29
N ILE A 111 -11.63 5.57 11.51
CA ILE A 111 -10.26 5.47 12.05
C ILE A 111 -9.99 6.69 12.91
N SER A 112 -10.04 6.53 14.24
CA SER A 112 -9.42 7.44 15.19
C SER A 112 -7.94 7.09 15.26
N THR A 113 -7.07 7.92 14.68
CA THR A 113 -5.64 7.86 14.96
C THR A 113 -5.42 8.51 16.31
N GLU A 114 -5.20 7.71 17.35
CA GLU A 114 -4.56 8.22 18.57
C GLU A 114 -3.10 8.50 18.21
N ASP A 115 -2.66 9.75 18.41
CA ASP A 115 -1.29 10.18 18.22
C ASP A 115 -0.39 9.44 19.22
N GLU A 116 0.32 8.41 18.76
CA GLU A 116 1.48 7.88 19.48
C GLU A 116 2.63 8.91 19.35
N GLU A 117 2.62 9.91 20.23
CA GLU A 117 3.85 10.59 20.66
C GLU A 117 4.72 9.54 21.37
N GLU A 118 5.79 9.09 20.73
CA GLU A 118 6.82 8.29 21.40
C GLU A 118 8.11 9.11 21.51
N THR A 119 8.43 9.43 22.77
CA THR A 119 9.75 9.86 23.29
C THR A 119 10.75 8.72 23.32
#